data_AF-A0A6V7U0H6-F1
#
_entry.id   AF-A0A6V7U0H6-F1
#
_cell.length_a   1.000
_cell.length_b   1.000
_cell.length_c   1.000
_cell.angle_alpha   90.00
_cell.angle_beta   90.00
_cell.angle_gamma   90.00
#
_symmetry.space_group_name_H-M   'P 1'
#
loop_
_entity.id
_entity.type
_entity.pdbx_description
1 polymer ?
#
loop_
_entity_poly.entity_id
_entity_poly.type
_entity_poly.pdbx_seq_one_letter_code
_entity_poly.pdbx_strand_id
1 'polypeptide(L)'
;MLLKNKIKIIFCLFLIFNLNESNEQCECECKPEFEIVKPDKVEGPLTQDFQEWLSQHEYYEDLAGFGNLNSFGGRKYKNQPINKRPVVFIHGNSDGALAGHGGDWNSGWSNSISYFMSHGGYTTAELYAITYGVRDITKSIENKLTCGTATRLRRFVDAVLAYTGAEEIDIIAHSMGVTYARIIIQGNMWILHRCQLGDPLKSKINKFIAIAGANNGLCICADSEGETTNDTKRVPACSKEFGFWTGPSCPEHTDVKQCNSDDLIPCSDNYGDILRKLDHSNDDAKYIASFWSTNDTIIGPTNKAYGWKTSIVVGTKKEMEYDGLTHYTLKTDTVRDQLKILQLEL
;
A
#
# COMPACT_ATOMS: atom_id res chain seq x y z
N MET A 1 -38.03 -32.74 6.81
CA MET A 1 -36.99 -32.42 5.82
C MET A 1 -36.99 -30.91 5.64
N LEU A 2 -36.25 -30.18 6.51
CA LEU A 2 -35.84 -28.77 6.40
C LEU A 2 -35.24 -28.31 7.75
N LEU A 3 -34.22 -27.45 7.65
CA LEU A 3 -33.48 -26.69 8.67
C LEU A 3 -32.50 -27.43 9.61
N LYS A 4 -31.21 -27.40 9.24
CA LYS A 4 -30.08 -27.40 10.18
C LYS A 4 -29.59 -25.96 10.37
N ASN A 5 -30.03 -25.29 11.43
CA ASN A 5 -29.35 -24.13 12.00
C ASN A 5 -28.25 -24.65 12.96
N LYS A 6 -26.99 -24.32 12.70
CA LYS A 6 -25.92 -24.40 13.70
C LYS A 6 -25.52 -22.98 14.09
N ILE A 7 -26.09 -22.51 15.19
CA ILE A 7 -25.57 -21.39 15.98
C ILE A 7 -24.39 -21.95 16.79
N LYS A 8 -23.18 -21.43 16.57
CA LYS A 8 -22.04 -21.64 17.48
C LYS A 8 -22.25 -20.72 18.68
N ILE A 9 -22.63 -21.31 19.81
CA ILE A 9 -22.62 -20.66 21.13
C ILE A 9 -21.16 -20.69 21.62
N ILE A 10 -20.60 -19.51 21.87
CA ILE A 10 -19.32 -19.32 22.55
C ILE A 10 -19.52 -19.65 24.04
N PHE A 11 -18.68 -20.53 24.57
CA PHE A 11 -18.65 -20.91 25.98
C PHE A 11 -18.10 -19.74 26.82
N CYS A 12 -18.93 -19.17 27.71
CA CYS A 12 -18.47 -18.51 28.92
C CYS A 12 -18.69 -19.49 30.09
N LEU A 13 -17.60 -20.03 30.64
CA LEU A 13 -17.64 -20.82 31.86
C LEU A 13 -17.85 -19.88 33.06
N PHE A 14 -18.99 -20.05 33.74
CA PHE A 14 -19.26 -19.46 35.05
C PHE A 14 -18.41 -20.14 36.13
N LEU A 15 -17.62 -19.36 36.86
CA LEU A 15 -17.11 -19.72 38.19
C LEU A 15 -17.73 -18.76 39.20
N ILE A 16 -18.46 -19.35 40.15
CA ILE A 16 -19.25 -18.69 41.19
C ILE A 16 -18.43 -18.70 42.50
N PHE A 17 -18.22 -17.47 43.02
CA PHE A 17 -17.98 -17.06 44.42
C PHE A 17 -16.59 -17.28 45.07
N ASN A 18 -15.91 -16.17 45.36
CA ASN A 18 -15.90 -15.62 46.73
C ASN A 18 -15.55 -14.13 46.73
N LEU A 19 -16.32 -13.35 47.50
CA LEU A 19 -16.17 -11.92 47.69
C LEU A 19 -14.89 -11.63 48.49
N ASN A 20 -14.02 -10.78 47.95
CA ASN A 20 -13.23 -9.85 48.76
C ASN A 20 -12.96 -8.59 47.94
N GLU A 21 -13.26 -7.45 48.54
CA GLU A 21 -13.14 -6.13 47.94
C GLU A 21 -11.68 -5.78 47.66
N SER A 22 -11.36 -5.61 46.38
CA SER A 22 -10.35 -4.64 45.93
C SER A 22 -10.73 -4.17 44.52
N ASN A 23 -10.93 -2.87 44.40
CA ASN A 23 -11.17 -2.14 43.15
C ASN A 23 -10.01 -2.39 42.16
N GLU A 24 -10.16 -3.36 41.28
CA GLU A 24 -9.43 -3.42 40.01
C GLU A 24 -10.45 -3.70 38.91
N GLN A 25 -10.74 -2.64 38.16
CA GLN A 25 -11.56 -2.68 36.97
C GLN A 25 -10.74 -3.42 35.90
N CYS A 26 -10.94 -4.73 35.78
CA CYS A 26 -10.44 -5.51 34.65
C CYS A 26 -11.20 -5.08 33.39
N GLU A 27 -10.68 -4.07 32.68
CA GLU A 27 -11.05 -3.82 31.29
C GLU A 27 -10.54 -4.99 30.44
N CYS A 28 -11.44 -5.91 30.09
CA CYS A 28 -11.16 -6.85 29.02
C CYS A 28 -11.19 -6.07 27.70
N GLU A 29 -10.05 -5.56 27.25
CA GLU A 29 -9.89 -5.11 25.87
C GLU A 29 -10.11 -6.31 24.95
N CYS A 30 -11.26 -6.36 24.27
CA CYS A 30 -11.45 -7.24 23.13
C CYS A 30 -10.53 -6.75 22.02
N LYS A 31 -9.31 -7.29 21.93
CA LYS A 31 -8.47 -7.11 20.74
C LYS A 31 -9.31 -7.53 19.52
N PRO A 32 -9.42 -6.69 18.47
CA PRO A 32 -10.22 -7.04 17.31
C PRO A 32 -9.63 -8.31 16.69
N GLU A 33 -10.44 -9.37 16.62
CA GLU A 33 -10.08 -10.57 15.89
C GLU A 33 -10.07 -10.21 14.40
N PHE A 34 -8.89 -10.10 13.82
CA PHE A 34 -8.74 -9.81 12.39
C PHE A 34 -9.40 -10.94 11.59
N GLU A 35 -10.29 -10.58 10.67
CA GLU A 35 -10.90 -11.55 9.78
C GLU A 35 -9.85 -11.99 8.76
N ILE A 36 -9.32 -13.20 8.92
CA ILE A 36 -8.41 -13.81 7.94
C ILE A 36 -9.23 -14.13 6.68
N VAL A 37 -9.20 -13.21 5.71
CA VAL A 37 -9.85 -13.41 4.42
C VAL A 37 -9.01 -14.39 3.60
N LYS A 38 -9.54 -15.58 3.32
CA LYS A 38 -8.95 -16.46 2.30
C LYS A 38 -9.54 -16.04 0.95
N PRO A 39 -8.71 -15.64 -0.03
CA PRO A 39 -9.24 -15.14 -1.30
C PRO A 39 -9.94 -16.28 -2.06
N ASP A 40 -11.24 -16.15 -2.26
CA ASP A 40 -12.01 -17.05 -3.11
C ASP A 40 -11.87 -16.64 -4.57
N LYS A 41 -11.23 -17.51 -5.37
CA LYS A 41 -11.21 -17.52 -6.85
C LYS A 41 -11.02 -16.14 -7.50
N VAL A 42 -9.92 -15.46 -7.16
CA VAL A 42 -9.46 -14.25 -7.87
C VAL A 42 -8.48 -14.68 -8.95
N GLU A 43 -8.91 -14.60 -10.20
CA GLU A 43 -8.13 -15.03 -11.36
C GLU A 43 -7.88 -13.83 -12.27
N GLY A 44 -6.61 -13.63 -12.62
CA GLY A 44 -6.21 -12.80 -13.73
C GLY A 44 -6.15 -13.60 -15.05
N PRO A 45 -5.66 -12.99 -16.13
CA PRO A 45 -5.11 -11.64 -16.22
C PRO A 45 -6.22 -10.56 -16.29
N LEU A 46 -5.89 -9.34 -16.73
CA LEU A 46 -6.90 -8.38 -17.19
C LEU A 46 -7.90 -9.07 -18.11
N THR A 47 -9.17 -8.66 -18.06
CA THR A 47 -10.19 -9.28 -18.92
C THR A 47 -9.85 -9.08 -20.40
N GLN A 48 -10.36 -9.97 -21.24
CA GLN A 48 -10.17 -9.87 -22.68
C GLN A 48 -10.66 -8.51 -23.23
N ASP A 49 -11.80 -8.02 -22.75
CA ASP A 49 -12.35 -6.72 -23.15
C ASP A 49 -11.37 -5.56 -22.87
N PHE A 50 -10.71 -5.56 -21.71
CA PHE A 50 -9.74 -4.52 -21.40
C PHE A 50 -8.43 -4.70 -22.20
N GLN A 51 -7.96 -5.93 -22.39
CA GLN A 51 -6.78 -6.18 -23.24
C GLN A 51 -7.00 -5.74 -24.69
N GLU A 52 -8.18 -6.00 -25.26
CA GLU A 52 -8.58 -5.53 -26.59
C GLU A 52 -8.69 -4.01 -26.65
N TRP A 53 -9.19 -3.38 -25.60
CA TRP A 53 -9.22 -1.93 -25.53
C TRP A 53 -7.79 -1.33 -25.47
N LEU A 54 -6.89 -1.90 -24.66
CA LEU A 54 -5.51 -1.44 -24.55
C LEU A 54 -4.76 -1.53 -25.90
N SER A 55 -5.01 -2.56 -26.70
CA SER A 55 -4.39 -2.73 -28.03
C SER A 55 -4.86 -1.71 -29.06
N GLN A 56 -6.02 -1.11 -28.85
CA GLN A 56 -6.57 -0.07 -29.72
C GLN A 56 -6.16 1.36 -29.31
N HIS A 57 -5.56 1.54 -28.12
CA HIS A 57 -5.31 2.87 -27.52
C HIS A 57 -3.84 3.05 -27.09
N GLU A 58 -2.90 2.39 -27.78
CA GLU A 58 -1.44 2.53 -27.59
C GLU A 58 -0.89 2.12 -26.21
N TYR A 59 -1.72 1.58 -25.33
CA TYR A 59 -1.30 1.13 -23.99
C TYR A 59 -0.72 -0.28 -23.97
N TYR A 60 -0.95 -1.06 -25.04
CA TYR A 60 -0.69 -2.49 -25.03
C TYR A 60 0.78 -2.86 -24.92
N GLU A 61 1.71 -2.19 -25.61
CA GLU A 61 3.13 -2.58 -25.51
C GLU A 61 3.68 -2.45 -24.08
N ASP A 62 3.18 -1.49 -23.31
CA ASP A 62 3.59 -1.25 -21.92
C ASP A 62 2.85 -2.12 -20.90
N LEU A 63 1.64 -2.59 -21.25
CA LEU A 63 0.70 -3.29 -20.36
C LEU A 63 0.29 -4.70 -20.83
N ALA A 64 0.90 -5.22 -21.90
CA ALA A 64 0.65 -6.56 -22.40
C ALA A 64 1.44 -7.63 -21.64
N GLY A 65 0.93 -8.86 -21.69
CA GLY A 65 1.67 -10.06 -21.24
C GLY A 65 1.66 -10.28 -19.73
N PHE A 66 0.81 -9.60 -18.98
CA PHE A 66 0.61 -9.93 -17.58
C PHE A 66 -0.05 -11.32 -17.50
N GLY A 67 0.72 -12.37 -17.23
CA GLY A 67 0.17 -13.70 -16.98
C GLY A 67 -0.88 -13.70 -15.86
N ASN A 68 -1.54 -14.85 -15.63
CA ASN A 68 -2.73 -14.96 -14.78
C ASN A 68 -2.56 -14.43 -13.33
N LEU A 69 -1.33 -14.25 -12.84
CA LEU A 69 -1.04 -13.71 -11.50
C LEU A 69 -0.54 -12.26 -11.50
N ASN A 70 -0.35 -11.68 -12.68
CA ASN A 70 0.33 -10.40 -12.86
C ASN A 70 -0.59 -9.25 -13.21
N SER A 71 -1.89 -9.50 -13.35
CA SER A 71 -2.87 -8.43 -13.51
C SER A 71 -4.27 -8.88 -13.16
N PHE A 72 -5.15 -7.91 -12.91
CA PHE A 72 -6.55 -8.13 -12.64
C PHE A 72 -7.36 -6.89 -13.03
N GLY A 73 -8.57 -7.11 -13.53
CA GLY A 73 -9.54 -6.04 -13.79
C GLY A 73 -10.00 -5.94 -15.24
N GLY A 74 -11.10 -5.23 -15.44
CA GLY A 74 -11.77 -5.06 -16.71
C GLY A 74 -13.18 -5.64 -16.74
N ARG A 75 -13.94 -5.25 -17.76
CA ARG A 75 -15.30 -5.73 -17.97
C ARG A 75 -15.28 -7.20 -18.41
N LYS A 76 -16.18 -8.01 -17.87
CA LYS A 76 -16.38 -9.41 -18.30
C LYS A 76 -17.02 -9.51 -19.68
N TYR A 77 -17.79 -8.49 -20.06
CA TYR A 77 -18.43 -8.38 -21.35
C TYR A 77 -18.53 -6.90 -21.74
N LYS A 78 -18.58 -6.64 -23.04
CA LYS A 78 -18.68 -5.30 -23.60
C LYS A 78 -19.84 -4.53 -22.97
N ASN A 79 -19.58 -3.28 -22.57
CA ASN A 79 -20.57 -2.39 -21.92
C ASN A 79 -21.10 -2.89 -20.56
N GLN A 80 -20.42 -3.82 -19.87
CA GLN A 80 -20.73 -4.08 -18.45
C GLN A 80 -20.75 -2.74 -17.68
N PRO A 81 -21.82 -2.46 -16.92
CA PRO A 81 -21.93 -1.22 -16.16
C PRO A 81 -20.88 -1.14 -15.06
N ILE A 82 -20.39 0.07 -14.82
CA ILE A 82 -19.51 0.45 -13.71
C ILE A 82 -20.37 1.29 -12.77
N ASN A 83 -20.68 0.76 -11.60
CA ASN A 83 -21.60 1.36 -10.63
C ASN A 83 -20.87 1.95 -9.42
N LYS A 84 -19.59 1.63 -9.27
CA LYS A 84 -18.71 2.11 -8.21
C LYS A 84 -17.51 2.82 -8.81
N ARG A 85 -16.91 3.69 -7.99
CA ARG A 85 -15.64 4.30 -8.34
C ARG A 85 -14.58 3.22 -8.52
N PRO A 86 -13.83 3.21 -9.64
CA PRO A 86 -12.77 2.24 -9.84
C PRO A 86 -11.69 2.36 -8.76
N VAL A 87 -11.17 1.22 -8.31
CA VAL A 87 -10.07 1.13 -7.35
C VAL A 87 -8.84 0.58 -8.07
N VAL A 88 -7.74 1.32 -7.97
CA VAL A 88 -6.43 0.89 -8.47
C VAL A 88 -5.54 0.49 -7.30
N PHE A 89 -5.02 -0.73 -7.37
CA PHE A 89 -4.14 -1.30 -6.36
C PHE A 89 -2.66 -1.26 -6.80
N ILE A 90 -1.78 -0.77 -5.92
CA ILE A 90 -0.33 -0.62 -6.21
C ILE A 90 0.47 -1.37 -5.14
N HIS A 91 0.98 -2.56 -5.49
CA HIS A 91 1.65 -3.46 -4.54
C HIS A 91 3.02 -2.94 -4.09
N GLY A 92 3.59 -3.60 -3.07
CA GLY A 92 4.90 -3.26 -2.51
C GLY A 92 6.10 -3.87 -3.24
N ASN A 93 7.28 -3.70 -2.65
CA ASN A 93 8.52 -4.29 -3.15
C ASN A 93 8.43 -5.83 -3.17
N SER A 94 8.90 -6.45 -4.26
CA SER A 94 8.89 -7.91 -4.47
C SER A 94 7.52 -8.61 -4.54
N ASP A 95 6.41 -7.88 -4.41
CA ASP A 95 5.04 -8.42 -4.47
C ASP A 95 4.48 -8.37 -5.91
N GLY A 96 3.21 -8.71 -6.12
CA GLY A 96 2.55 -8.63 -7.44
C GLY A 96 1.08 -8.20 -7.38
N ALA A 97 0.41 -8.24 -8.54
CA ALA A 97 -1.01 -7.91 -8.64
C ALA A 97 -1.90 -8.89 -7.86
N LEU A 98 -1.67 -10.19 -8.02
CA LEU A 98 -2.43 -11.27 -7.40
C LEU A 98 -1.50 -12.21 -6.65
N ALA A 99 -2.07 -12.96 -5.69
CA ALA A 99 -1.33 -13.92 -4.88
C ALA A 99 -0.52 -14.90 -5.74
N GLY A 100 0.76 -15.04 -5.41
CA GLY A 100 1.67 -16.00 -6.03
C GLY A 100 2.16 -17.06 -5.06
N HIS A 101 3.12 -17.87 -5.52
CA HIS A 101 3.84 -18.78 -4.65
C HIS A 101 4.83 -17.96 -3.81
N GLY A 102 4.82 -18.10 -2.47
CA GLY A 102 5.77 -17.39 -1.61
C GLY A 102 5.30 -17.10 -0.19
N GLY A 103 3.98 -17.16 0.08
CA GLY A 103 3.43 -16.75 1.38
C GLY A 103 3.10 -15.26 1.40
N ASP A 104 3.06 -14.66 2.59
CA ASP A 104 2.44 -13.35 2.82
C ASP A 104 3.06 -12.20 2.01
N TRP A 105 4.38 -12.23 1.77
CA TRP A 105 5.09 -11.21 0.98
C TRP A 105 4.69 -11.17 -0.50
N ASN A 106 4.08 -12.24 -1.01
CA ASN A 106 3.65 -12.38 -2.40
C ASN A 106 2.12 -12.54 -2.51
N SER A 107 1.38 -11.98 -1.55
CA SER A 107 -0.08 -12.08 -1.46
C SER A 107 -0.81 -11.25 -2.52
N GLY A 108 -0.15 -10.27 -3.14
CA GLY A 108 -0.76 -9.30 -4.04
C GLY A 108 -2.03 -8.68 -3.47
N TRP A 109 -3.04 -8.47 -4.31
CA TRP A 109 -4.31 -7.85 -3.88
C TRP A 109 -5.47 -8.83 -3.83
N SER A 110 -5.20 -10.14 -3.89
CA SER A 110 -6.24 -11.17 -3.93
C SER A 110 -7.21 -11.09 -2.75
N ASN A 111 -6.72 -10.83 -1.53
CA ASN A 111 -7.55 -10.69 -0.33
C ASN A 111 -8.47 -9.47 -0.43
N SER A 112 -7.92 -8.29 -0.76
CA SER A 112 -8.70 -7.06 -0.93
C SER A 112 -9.74 -7.21 -2.04
N ILE A 113 -9.33 -7.72 -3.20
CA ILE A 113 -10.22 -7.94 -4.36
C ILE A 113 -11.37 -8.89 -3.99
N SER A 114 -11.05 -10.05 -3.41
CA SER A 114 -12.06 -11.03 -3.01
C SER A 114 -13.03 -10.46 -1.98
N TYR A 115 -12.52 -9.72 -0.99
CA TYR A 115 -13.34 -9.07 0.03
C TYR A 115 -14.25 -7.99 -0.57
N PHE A 116 -13.73 -7.14 -1.46
CA PHE A 116 -14.49 -6.05 -2.06
C PHE A 116 -15.58 -6.58 -2.99
N MET A 117 -15.33 -7.67 -3.70
CA MET A 117 -16.35 -8.33 -4.53
C MET A 117 -17.45 -8.98 -3.68
N SER A 118 -17.09 -9.67 -2.59
CA SER A 118 -18.04 -10.42 -1.75
C SER A 118 -18.83 -9.53 -0.77
N HIS A 119 -18.22 -8.47 -0.24
CA HIS A 119 -18.81 -7.63 0.81
C HIS A 119 -19.04 -6.18 0.39
N GLY A 120 -18.34 -5.71 -0.64
CA GLY A 120 -18.44 -4.34 -1.14
C GLY A 120 -19.36 -4.17 -2.36
N GLY A 121 -19.76 -5.28 -3.00
CA GLY A 121 -20.55 -5.28 -4.24
C GLY A 121 -19.76 -4.81 -5.47
N TYR A 122 -18.42 -4.85 -5.40
CA TYR A 122 -17.56 -4.54 -6.53
C TYR A 122 -17.55 -5.68 -7.55
N THR A 123 -17.25 -5.32 -8.79
CA THR A 123 -17.04 -6.26 -9.89
C THR A 123 -15.61 -6.12 -10.45
N THR A 124 -15.23 -7.05 -11.34
CA THR A 124 -13.94 -6.94 -12.05
C THR A 124 -13.82 -5.65 -12.88
N ALA A 125 -14.95 -5.02 -13.25
CA ALA A 125 -14.97 -3.77 -14.01
C ALA A 125 -14.60 -2.54 -13.15
N GLU A 126 -14.40 -2.71 -11.84
CA GLU A 126 -14.16 -1.62 -10.89
C GLU A 126 -12.89 -1.83 -10.06
N LEU A 127 -12.15 -2.92 -10.26
CA LEU A 127 -10.99 -3.29 -9.46
C LEU A 127 -9.82 -3.61 -10.37
N TYR A 128 -8.69 -2.94 -10.18
CA TYR A 128 -7.58 -2.92 -11.14
C TYR A 128 -6.23 -3.08 -10.44
N ALA A 129 -5.42 -4.04 -10.90
CA ALA A 129 -4.07 -4.25 -10.40
C ALA A 129 -3.14 -4.74 -11.52
N ILE A 130 -1.87 -4.32 -11.49
CA ILE A 130 -0.79 -4.88 -12.33
C ILE A 130 0.45 -5.15 -11.48
N THR A 131 1.23 -6.14 -11.89
CA THR A 131 2.56 -6.40 -11.33
C THR A 131 3.56 -5.47 -12.01
N TYR A 132 4.40 -4.82 -11.20
CA TYR A 132 5.60 -4.12 -11.67
C TYR A 132 6.84 -4.65 -10.93
N GLY A 133 8.01 -4.49 -11.55
CA GLY A 133 9.25 -5.00 -10.97
C GLY A 133 9.32 -6.53 -10.94
N VAL A 134 10.18 -7.07 -10.08
CA VAL A 134 10.44 -8.51 -9.97
C VAL A 134 9.79 -9.06 -8.71
N ARG A 135 9.04 -10.17 -8.84
CA ARG A 135 8.37 -10.88 -7.74
C ARG A 135 9.32 -11.81 -6.98
N ASP A 136 10.36 -11.23 -6.39
CA ASP A 136 11.41 -11.98 -5.72
C ASP A 136 11.90 -11.25 -4.48
N ILE A 137 11.60 -11.80 -3.31
CA ILE A 137 11.98 -11.20 -2.02
C ILE A 137 13.50 -11.15 -1.83
N THR A 138 14.25 -12.05 -2.47
CA THR A 138 15.72 -12.09 -2.37
C THR A 138 16.39 -10.91 -3.07
N LYS A 139 15.66 -10.26 -3.98
CA LYS A 139 16.10 -9.05 -4.71
C LYS A 139 15.57 -7.74 -4.13
N SER A 140 14.89 -7.80 -2.99
CA SER A 140 14.26 -6.62 -2.37
C SER A 140 15.24 -5.45 -2.17
N ILE A 141 16.48 -5.74 -1.76
CA ILE A 141 17.54 -4.75 -1.55
C ILE A 141 18.08 -4.13 -2.85
N GLU A 142 17.90 -4.80 -3.98
CA GLU A 142 18.33 -4.37 -5.32
C GLU A 142 17.28 -3.47 -6.01
N ASN A 143 16.05 -3.48 -5.51
CA ASN A 143 14.94 -2.76 -6.12
C ASN A 143 14.99 -1.27 -5.76
N LYS A 144 15.24 -0.43 -6.77
CA LYS A 144 15.17 1.03 -6.67
C LYS A 144 13.93 1.60 -7.34
N LEU A 145 13.62 2.85 -7.00
CA LEU A 145 12.62 3.64 -7.71
C LEU A 145 13.14 3.97 -9.11
N THR A 146 12.37 3.67 -10.16
CA THR A 146 12.78 3.98 -11.55
C THR A 146 11.71 4.73 -12.32
N CYS A 147 12.15 5.58 -13.25
CA CYS A 147 11.25 6.26 -14.18
C CYS A 147 10.43 5.28 -15.02
N GLY A 148 11.03 4.18 -15.49
CA GLY A 148 10.32 3.17 -16.27
C GLY A 148 9.15 2.55 -15.49
N THR A 149 9.35 2.22 -14.21
CA THR A 149 8.26 1.72 -13.35
C THR A 149 7.21 2.79 -13.10
N ALA A 150 7.61 4.03 -12.81
CA ALA A 150 6.69 5.13 -12.59
C ALA A 150 5.84 5.44 -13.84
N THR A 151 6.45 5.48 -15.02
CA THR A 151 5.77 5.63 -16.31
C THR A 151 4.78 4.50 -16.54
N ARG A 152 5.17 3.25 -16.29
CA ARG A 152 4.26 2.11 -16.46
C ARG A 152 3.04 2.21 -15.55
N LEU A 153 3.24 2.54 -14.28
CA LEU A 153 2.15 2.70 -13.31
C LEU A 153 1.25 3.90 -13.64
N ARG A 154 1.84 5.03 -14.06
CA ARG A 154 1.09 6.21 -14.51
C ARG A 154 0.18 5.85 -15.69
N ARG A 155 0.76 5.23 -16.73
CA ARG A 155 0.00 4.81 -17.92
C ARG A 155 -1.11 3.82 -17.57
N PHE A 156 -0.91 2.95 -16.58
CA PHE A 156 -1.96 2.07 -16.10
C PHE A 156 -3.12 2.85 -15.45
N VAL A 157 -2.84 3.82 -14.59
CA VAL A 157 -3.87 4.68 -13.99
C VAL A 157 -4.63 5.48 -15.07
N ASP A 158 -3.91 6.07 -16.02
CA ASP A 158 -4.52 6.82 -17.13
C ASP A 158 -5.39 5.90 -18.01
N ALA A 159 -4.95 4.66 -18.27
CA ALA A 159 -5.73 3.66 -18.99
C ALA A 159 -7.00 3.26 -18.22
N VAL A 160 -6.93 3.09 -16.89
CA VAL A 160 -8.11 2.79 -16.07
C VAL A 160 -9.11 3.94 -16.11
N LEU A 161 -8.67 5.19 -15.93
CA LEU A 161 -9.53 6.38 -16.06
C LEU A 161 -10.21 6.43 -17.43
N ALA A 162 -9.45 6.27 -18.51
CA ALA A 162 -9.97 6.32 -19.87
C ALA A 162 -10.91 5.15 -20.21
N TYR A 163 -10.56 3.92 -19.83
CA TYR A 163 -11.35 2.71 -20.12
C TYR A 163 -12.67 2.67 -19.34
N THR A 164 -12.65 3.15 -18.09
CA THR A 164 -13.85 3.18 -17.24
C THR A 164 -14.72 4.40 -17.54
N GLY A 165 -14.14 5.49 -18.03
CA GLY A 165 -14.80 6.78 -18.19
C GLY A 165 -15.08 7.47 -16.84
N ALA A 166 -14.47 7.01 -15.76
CA ALA A 166 -14.70 7.56 -14.42
C ALA A 166 -14.04 8.94 -14.29
N GLU A 167 -14.74 9.88 -13.65
CA GLU A 167 -14.18 11.20 -13.36
C GLU A 167 -13.06 11.14 -12.33
N GLU A 168 -13.16 10.19 -11.39
CA GLU A 168 -12.21 9.95 -10.31
C GLU A 168 -12.04 8.46 -10.05
N ILE A 169 -10.91 8.09 -9.47
CA ILE A 169 -10.62 6.75 -8.96
C ILE A 169 -10.23 6.80 -7.47
N ASP A 170 -10.22 5.65 -6.83
CA ASP A 170 -9.58 5.45 -5.53
C ASP A 170 -8.28 4.65 -5.72
N ILE A 171 -7.25 4.93 -4.91
CA ILE A 171 -5.98 4.21 -4.92
C ILE A 171 -5.75 3.56 -3.55
N ILE A 172 -5.35 2.29 -3.57
CA ILE A 172 -4.84 1.59 -2.39
C ILE A 172 -3.42 1.13 -2.71
N ALA A 173 -2.46 1.53 -1.90
CA ALA A 173 -1.06 1.21 -2.12
C ALA A 173 -0.39 0.69 -0.86
N HIS A 174 0.60 -0.19 -1.03
CA HIS A 174 1.32 -0.82 0.07
C HIS A 174 2.84 -0.63 -0.08
N SER A 175 3.53 -0.37 1.04
CA SER A 175 4.99 -0.33 1.09
C SER A 175 5.60 0.61 0.05
N MET A 176 6.58 0.16 -0.74
CA MET A 176 7.15 0.89 -1.87
C MET A 176 6.10 1.38 -2.89
N GLY A 177 4.95 0.71 -3.00
CA GLY A 177 3.83 1.12 -3.83
C GLY A 177 3.21 2.44 -3.40
N VAL A 178 3.25 2.79 -2.11
CA VAL A 178 2.80 4.10 -1.61
C VAL A 178 3.62 5.21 -2.24
N THR A 179 4.94 5.05 -2.28
CA THR A 179 5.84 6.05 -2.88
C THR A 179 5.61 6.17 -4.39
N TYR A 180 5.44 5.04 -5.09
CA TYR A 180 5.07 5.08 -6.51
C TYR A 180 3.71 5.74 -6.75
N ALA A 181 2.71 5.48 -5.91
CA ALA A 181 1.40 6.11 -5.99
C ALA A 181 1.53 7.64 -5.91
N ARG A 182 2.29 8.16 -4.94
CA ARG A 182 2.53 9.60 -4.81
C ARG A 182 3.26 10.18 -6.02
N ILE A 183 4.28 9.49 -6.52
CA ILE A 183 5.01 9.88 -7.74
C ILE A 183 4.07 10.03 -8.95
N ILE A 184 3.24 9.02 -9.22
CA ILE A 184 2.38 9.03 -10.42
C ILE A 184 1.24 10.04 -10.28
N ILE A 185 0.75 10.26 -9.05
CA ILE A 185 -0.27 11.26 -8.74
C ILE A 185 0.28 12.67 -8.95
N GLN A 186 1.48 12.96 -8.46
CA GLN A 186 2.09 14.28 -8.61
C GLN A 186 2.60 14.54 -10.04
N GLY A 187 2.69 13.47 -10.86
CA GLY A 187 3.01 13.57 -12.28
C GLY A 187 4.50 13.77 -12.58
N ASN A 188 5.36 13.60 -11.58
CA ASN A 188 6.80 13.79 -11.75
C ASN A 188 7.61 12.91 -10.78
N MET A 189 8.80 12.54 -11.23
CA MET A 189 9.81 11.83 -10.46
C MET A 189 11.16 12.53 -10.64
N TRP A 190 11.67 13.10 -9.55
CA TRP A 190 12.83 13.99 -9.55
C TRP A 190 14.17 13.24 -9.50
N ILE A 191 14.46 12.42 -10.51
CA ILE A 191 15.75 11.71 -10.69
C ILE A 191 16.49 12.27 -11.92
N LEU A 192 17.83 12.36 -11.90
CA LEU A 192 18.76 12.60 -13.03
C LEU A 192 18.06 12.95 -14.37
N HIS A 193 17.70 14.23 -14.57
CA HIS A 193 17.01 14.81 -15.75
C HIS A 193 15.46 14.91 -15.74
N ARG A 194 14.79 14.69 -14.60
CA ARG A 194 13.32 14.88 -14.39
C ARG A 194 12.47 13.95 -15.25
N CYS A 195 12.06 12.83 -14.68
CA CYS A 195 11.05 11.96 -15.27
C CYS A 195 9.67 12.62 -15.15
N GLN A 196 9.15 13.16 -16.25
CA GLN A 196 7.82 13.76 -16.32
C GLN A 196 6.81 12.69 -16.74
N LEU A 197 5.77 12.53 -15.93
CA LEU A 197 4.74 11.51 -16.12
C LEU A 197 3.44 12.10 -16.67
N GLY A 198 3.29 13.42 -16.61
CA GLY A 198 2.13 14.17 -17.08
C GLY A 198 1.63 15.16 -16.02
N ASP A 199 0.45 15.73 -16.23
CA ASP A 199 -0.16 16.64 -15.26
C ASP A 199 -0.49 15.91 -13.95
N PRO A 200 -0.52 16.61 -12.80
CA PRO A 200 -0.93 16.02 -11.54
C PRO A 200 -2.37 15.46 -11.59
N LEU A 201 -2.54 14.24 -11.08
CA LEU A 201 -3.83 13.53 -11.03
C LEU A 201 -4.63 13.83 -9.75
N LYS A 202 -4.20 14.74 -8.86
CA LYS A 202 -4.87 15.02 -7.57
C LYS A 202 -6.40 15.18 -7.72
N SER A 203 -6.87 15.93 -8.72
CA SER A 203 -8.30 16.16 -8.96
C SER A 203 -9.06 14.95 -9.50
N LYS A 204 -8.35 13.87 -9.80
CA LYS A 204 -8.84 12.56 -10.26
C LYS A 204 -8.73 11.50 -9.16
N ILE A 205 -8.11 11.79 -8.01
CA ILE A 205 -7.99 10.83 -6.91
C ILE A 205 -8.94 11.24 -5.77
N ASN A 206 -9.99 10.45 -5.61
CA ASN A 206 -10.98 10.67 -4.56
C ASN A 206 -10.44 10.20 -3.21
N LYS A 207 -10.03 8.93 -3.09
CA LYS A 207 -9.39 8.40 -1.87
C LYS A 207 -8.05 7.77 -2.18
N PHE A 208 -7.11 7.97 -1.26
CA PHE A 208 -5.83 7.29 -1.25
C PHE A 208 -5.61 6.62 0.12
N ILE A 209 -5.54 5.28 0.11
CA ILE A 209 -5.19 4.49 1.30
C ILE A 209 -3.73 4.06 1.17
N ALA A 210 -2.88 4.63 2.01
CA ALA A 210 -1.45 4.36 2.07
C ALA A 210 -1.14 3.39 3.21
N ILE A 211 -0.71 2.17 2.89
CA ILE A 211 -0.47 1.10 3.86
C ILE A 211 1.04 0.89 4.00
N ALA A 212 1.59 1.12 5.19
CA ALA A 212 3.01 0.93 5.52
C ALA A 212 4.00 1.61 4.55
N GLY A 213 3.70 2.84 4.12
CA GLY A 213 4.62 3.63 3.31
C GLY A 213 5.88 4.02 4.09
N ALA A 214 7.01 4.20 3.40
CA ALA A 214 8.25 4.71 4.00
C ALA A 214 8.53 6.13 3.49
N ASN A 215 7.62 7.06 3.77
CA ASN A 215 7.64 8.42 3.21
C ASN A 215 8.80 9.27 3.75
N ASN A 216 9.36 8.93 4.92
CA ASN A 216 10.54 9.59 5.49
C ASN A 216 11.77 8.67 5.49
N GLY A 217 11.72 7.59 4.72
CA GLY A 217 12.77 6.57 4.64
C GLY A 217 12.53 5.38 5.58
N LEU A 218 13.44 4.41 5.48
CA LEU A 218 13.53 3.22 6.32
C LEU A 218 14.74 3.29 7.26
N CYS A 219 14.60 3.01 8.55
CA CYS A 219 15.75 3.05 9.46
C CYS A 219 16.85 2.03 9.14
N ILE A 220 16.52 0.91 8.48
CA ILE A 220 17.52 -0.01 7.94
C ILE A 220 18.40 0.63 6.85
N CYS A 221 17.94 1.74 6.26
CA CYS A 221 18.65 2.56 5.29
C CYS A 221 19.28 3.83 5.90
N ALA A 222 19.48 3.88 7.23
CA ALA A 222 20.18 4.99 7.88
C ALA A 222 21.71 4.80 7.81
N ASP A 223 22.43 5.75 7.20
CA ASP A 223 23.91 5.76 7.15
C ASP A 223 24.49 7.18 7.00
N SER A 224 25.74 7.38 7.45
CA SER A 224 26.35 8.69 7.75
C SER A 224 26.49 9.67 6.58
N GLU A 225 26.46 9.21 5.34
CA GLU A 225 26.66 10.08 4.18
C GLU A 225 25.82 9.67 2.96
N GLY A 226 24.94 8.68 3.10
CA GLY A 226 24.55 7.88 1.93
C GLY A 226 25.74 7.10 1.37
N GLU A 227 26.90 7.01 2.04
CA GLU A 227 28.15 6.53 1.45
C GLU A 227 28.29 5.01 1.35
N THR A 228 27.55 4.20 2.13
CA THR A 228 27.40 2.79 1.73
C THR A 228 26.61 2.65 0.41
N THR A 229 26.02 3.76 -0.05
CA THR A 229 25.19 3.91 -1.25
C THR A 229 25.78 4.87 -2.31
N ASN A 230 26.97 5.47 -2.10
CA ASN A 230 27.75 6.08 -3.19
C ASN A 230 28.17 5.01 -4.20
N ASP A 231 28.30 3.76 -3.75
CA ASP A 231 28.15 2.60 -4.61
C ASP A 231 26.68 2.18 -4.62
N THR A 232 25.87 2.90 -5.38
CA THR A 232 24.48 2.57 -5.76
C THR A 232 24.29 1.14 -6.29
N LYS A 233 25.37 0.35 -6.40
CA LYS A 233 25.45 -1.05 -6.79
C LYS A 233 25.18 -2.06 -5.66
N ARG A 234 25.39 -1.73 -4.37
CA ARG A 234 25.25 -2.74 -3.29
C ARG A 234 23.83 -2.87 -2.72
N VAL A 235 23.20 -1.74 -2.38
CA VAL A 235 21.82 -1.71 -1.83
C VAL A 235 21.01 -0.57 -2.48
N PRO A 236 20.66 -0.67 -3.77
CA PRO A 236 19.88 0.33 -4.48
C PRO A 236 18.60 0.80 -3.77
N ALA A 237 17.93 -0.09 -3.03
CA ALA A 237 16.72 0.23 -2.28
C ALA A 237 16.93 1.30 -1.20
N CYS A 238 18.16 1.45 -0.69
CA CYS A 238 18.52 2.44 0.33
C CYS A 238 19.22 3.68 -0.26
N SER A 239 19.24 3.85 -1.58
CA SER A 239 19.86 5.02 -2.21
C SER A 239 19.24 6.34 -1.75
N LYS A 240 20.09 7.37 -1.58
CA LYS A 240 19.65 8.75 -1.33
C LYS A 240 18.83 9.34 -2.48
N GLU A 241 19.21 9.05 -3.72
CA GLU A 241 18.54 9.65 -4.89
C GLU A 241 17.27 8.88 -5.28
N PHE A 242 17.30 7.54 -5.24
CA PHE A 242 16.23 6.70 -5.81
C PHE A 242 15.76 5.56 -4.90
N GLY A 243 15.99 5.70 -3.60
CA GLY A 243 15.60 4.71 -2.60
C GLY A 243 15.03 5.37 -1.34
N PHE A 244 15.09 4.61 -0.25
CA PHE A 244 14.46 4.91 1.03
C PHE A 244 15.47 5.33 2.10
N TRP A 245 16.52 6.02 1.69
CA TRP A 245 17.51 6.59 2.60
C TRP A 245 16.86 7.51 3.62
N THR A 246 17.22 7.34 4.89
CA THR A 246 16.58 8.04 6.02
C THR A 246 17.42 9.16 6.58
N GLY A 247 18.68 9.26 6.16
CA GLY A 247 19.59 10.26 6.69
C GLY A 247 20.67 9.70 7.60
N PRO A 248 21.68 10.53 7.90
CA PRO A 248 22.89 10.07 8.58
C PRO A 248 22.82 10.05 10.09
N SER A 249 21.97 10.89 10.66
CA SER A 249 21.76 11.06 12.10
C SER A 249 20.85 12.25 12.33
N CYS A 250 20.43 12.42 13.58
CA CYS A 250 20.00 13.71 14.10
C CYS A 250 21.13 14.39 14.88
N PRO A 251 21.15 15.73 14.99
CA PRO A 251 22.19 16.45 15.73
C PRO A 251 22.38 15.95 17.18
N GLU A 252 21.32 15.49 17.83
CA GLU A 252 21.33 14.96 19.20
C GLU A 252 21.56 13.43 19.27
N HIS A 253 21.47 12.74 18.12
CA HIS A 253 21.53 11.28 18.04
C HIS A 253 22.34 10.85 16.80
N THR A 254 23.65 10.66 17.02
CA THR A 254 24.60 10.29 15.97
C THR A 254 24.68 8.78 15.69
N ASP A 255 24.04 7.94 16.52
CA ASP A 255 23.95 6.50 16.29
C ASP A 255 22.76 6.17 15.38
N VAL A 256 23.05 5.77 14.14
CA VAL A 256 22.05 5.34 13.15
C VAL A 256 21.13 4.22 13.66
N LYS A 257 21.57 3.43 14.65
CA LYS A 257 20.73 2.39 15.28
C LYS A 257 19.57 2.96 16.08
N GLN A 258 19.59 4.25 16.41
CA GLN A 258 18.54 4.92 17.16
C GLN A 258 17.49 5.56 16.26
N CYS A 259 17.58 5.43 14.93
CA CYS A 259 16.66 6.06 13.98
C CYS A 259 15.16 5.81 14.26
N ASN A 260 14.82 4.63 14.80
CA ASN A 260 13.44 4.25 15.13
C ASN A 260 13.08 4.47 16.60
N SER A 261 13.93 5.14 17.38
CA SER A 261 13.69 5.39 18.80
C SER A 261 12.44 6.24 19.02
N ASP A 262 11.65 5.87 20.03
CA ASP A 262 10.41 6.58 20.36
C ASP A 262 10.65 7.94 21.00
N ASP A 263 11.81 8.11 21.64
CA ASP A 263 12.19 9.34 22.35
C ASP A 263 12.64 10.45 21.38
N LEU A 264 12.78 10.13 20.09
CA LEU A 264 13.16 11.12 19.08
C LEU A 264 11.99 12.05 18.74
N ILE A 265 12.24 13.34 18.91
CA ILE A 265 11.45 14.41 18.31
C ILE A 265 11.92 14.56 16.85
N PRO A 266 11.01 14.83 15.87
CA PRO A 266 11.38 15.16 14.50
C PRO A 266 12.58 16.11 14.39
N CYS A 267 13.70 15.61 13.86
CA CYS A 267 15.01 16.27 14.04
C CYS A 267 15.87 16.39 12.78
N SER A 268 15.41 15.88 11.63
CA SER A 268 16.10 16.02 10.35
C SER A 268 15.10 16.08 9.20
N ASP A 269 15.36 16.96 8.24
CA ASP A 269 14.72 17.00 6.91
C ASP A 269 15.65 16.46 5.81
N ASN A 270 16.82 15.94 6.20
CA ASN A 270 17.85 15.41 5.30
C ASN A 270 17.71 13.89 5.14
N TYR A 271 16.68 13.49 4.40
CA TYR A 271 16.40 12.13 3.97
C TYR A 271 16.28 12.08 2.42
N GLY A 272 15.94 10.91 1.86
CA GLY A 272 15.99 10.64 0.43
C GLY A 272 15.36 11.74 -0.44
N ASP A 273 16.01 12.10 -1.54
CA ASP A 273 15.66 13.28 -2.33
C ASP A 273 14.27 13.19 -2.96
N ILE A 274 13.89 12.01 -3.49
CA ILE A 274 12.54 11.77 -4.01
C ILE A 274 11.51 11.92 -2.89
N LEU A 275 11.75 11.28 -1.74
CA LEU A 275 10.82 11.26 -0.62
C LEU A 275 10.54 12.68 -0.11
N ARG A 276 11.60 13.45 0.12
CA ARG A 276 11.53 14.85 0.53
C ARG A 276 10.81 15.72 -0.50
N LYS A 277 10.97 15.46 -1.80
CA LYS A 277 10.26 16.20 -2.85
C LYS A 277 8.76 15.90 -2.85
N LEU A 278 8.37 14.65 -2.62
CA LEU A 278 6.95 14.26 -2.52
C LEU A 278 6.28 14.92 -1.31
N ASP A 279 6.98 15.07 -0.19
CA ASP A 279 6.43 15.67 1.04
C ASP A 279 6.24 17.18 0.98
N HIS A 280 7.03 17.89 0.17
CA HIS A 280 6.89 19.34 -0.02
C HIS A 280 5.84 19.74 -1.07
N SER A 281 4.94 18.84 -1.44
CA SER A 281 3.92 19.05 -2.47
C SER A 281 2.50 19.12 -1.88
N ASN A 282 1.50 19.41 -2.72
CA ASN A 282 0.08 19.43 -2.34
C ASN A 282 -0.44 18.00 -2.03
N ASP A 283 -1.56 17.88 -1.30
CA ASP A 283 -2.14 16.55 -0.97
C ASP A 283 -2.36 15.67 -2.22
N ASP A 284 -2.09 14.38 -2.11
CA ASP A 284 -2.17 13.41 -3.20
C ASP A 284 -3.62 12.97 -3.56
N ALA A 285 -4.61 13.28 -2.71
CA ALA A 285 -6.02 12.95 -2.96
C ALA A 285 -6.96 13.88 -2.21
N LYS A 286 -8.28 13.81 -2.48
CA LYS A 286 -9.30 14.52 -1.68
C LYS A 286 -9.35 14.00 -0.24
N TYR A 287 -9.16 12.69 -0.05
CA TYR A 287 -9.12 12.07 1.26
C TYR A 287 -8.00 11.02 1.34
N ILE A 288 -7.13 11.16 2.33
CA ILE A 288 -5.98 10.29 2.52
C ILE A 288 -6.11 9.56 3.86
N ALA A 289 -5.89 8.25 3.85
CA ALA A 289 -5.78 7.44 5.06
C ALA A 289 -4.45 6.70 5.10
N SER A 290 -3.75 6.76 6.23
CA SER A 290 -2.45 6.10 6.44
C SER A 290 -2.58 4.99 7.48
N PHE A 291 -2.15 3.78 7.11
CA PHE A 291 -2.20 2.58 7.94
C PHE A 291 -0.76 2.15 8.29
N TRP A 292 -0.52 1.78 9.54
CA TRP A 292 0.75 1.18 9.99
C TRP A 292 0.52 0.22 11.16
N SER A 293 1.55 -0.57 11.49
CA SER A 293 1.48 -1.53 12.60
C SER A 293 2.65 -1.37 13.56
N THR A 294 2.40 -1.57 14.85
CA THR A 294 3.42 -1.67 15.90
C THR A 294 4.24 -2.96 15.83
N ASN A 295 3.86 -3.91 14.96
CA ASN A 295 4.61 -5.13 14.68
C ASN A 295 5.13 -5.19 13.24
N ASP A 296 5.16 -4.06 12.53
CA ASP A 296 5.69 -3.99 11.17
C ASP A 296 7.18 -4.39 11.16
N THR A 297 7.48 -5.49 10.47
CA THR A 297 8.82 -6.10 10.42
C THR A 297 9.81 -5.37 9.53
N ILE A 298 9.36 -4.35 8.78
CA ILE A 298 10.19 -3.57 7.84
C ILE A 298 10.25 -2.10 8.26
N ILE A 299 9.09 -1.49 8.52
CA ILE A 299 8.97 -0.12 9.01
C ILE A 299 9.44 -0.01 10.47
N GLY A 300 9.23 -1.07 11.24
CA GLY A 300 9.57 -1.13 12.66
C GLY A 300 8.41 -0.73 13.57
N PRO A 301 8.51 -1.07 14.86
CA PRO A 301 7.39 -1.02 15.81
C PRO A 301 6.92 0.40 16.16
N THR A 302 7.78 1.39 16.01
CA THR A 302 7.49 2.79 16.35
C THR A 302 6.92 3.57 15.17
N ASN A 303 6.96 2.98 13.97
CA ASN A 303 6.71 3.68 12.71
C ASN A 303 7.56 4.96 12.54
N LYS A 304 8.70 5.06 13.23
CA LYS A 304 9.52 6.28 13.23
C LYS A 304 10.77 6.17 12.37
N ALA A 305 11.08 7.29 11.71
CA ALA A 305 12.33 7.57 11.01
C ALA A 305 12.82 8.94 11.49
N TYR A 306 13.79 8.96 12.41
CA TYR A 306 14.30 10.18 13.07
C TYR A 306 13.19 11.10 13.62
N GLY A 307 12.26 10.47 14.37
CA GLY A 307 11.13 11.14 15.02
C GLY A 307 9.88 11.32 14.13
N TRP A 308 9.99 11.18 12.81
CA TRP A 308 8.86 11.29 11.89
C TRP A 308 8.12 9.95 11.74
N LYS A 309 6.77 9.97 11.79
CA LYS A 309 5.98 8.78 11.46
C LYS A 309 6.02 8.49 9.95
N THR A 310 6.85 7.55 9.52
CA THR A 310 7.21 7.37 8.10
C THR A 310 6.05 6.86 7.23
N SER A 311 5.07 6.14 7.79
CA SER A 311 3.88 5.73 7.04
C SER A 311 2.80 6.80 6.85
N ILE A 312 2.95 7.97 7.48
CA ILE A 312 2.01 9.07 7.30
C ILE A 312 2.31 9.79 5.98
N VAL A 313 1.30 9.91 5.13
CA VAL A 313 1.37 10.73 3.91
C VAL A 313 0.91 12.16 4.25
N VAL A 314 1.58 13.16 3.71
CA VAL A 314 1.16 14.57 3.86
C VAL A 314 -0.29 14.74 3.42
N GLY A 315 -1.11 15.39 4.26
CA GLY A 315 -2.53 15.56 4.01
C GLY A 315 -3.43 14.44 4.53
N THR A 316 -2.87 13.42 5.21
CA THR A 316 -3.63 12.35 5.88
C THR A 316 -4.76 12.92 6.75
N LYS A 317 -5.97 12.43 6.50
CA LYS A 317 -7.19 12.76 7.27
C LYS A 317 -7.55 11.68 8.27
N LYS A 318 -7.13 10.44 8.00
CA LYS A 318 -7.36 9.31 8.89
C LYS A 318 -6.12 8.47 9.08
N GLU A 319 -5.72 8.39 10.33
CA GLU A 319 -4.64 7.54 10.80
C GLU A 319 -5.23 6.25 11.41
N MET A 320 -4.61 5.11 11.09
CA MET A 320 -4.99 3.80 11.60
C MET A 320 -3.73 3.04 12.05
N GLU A 321 -3.58 2.92 13.36
CA GLU A 321 -2.56 2.08 13.98
C GLU A 321 -3.13 0.71 14.30
N TYR A 322 -2.37 -0.34 14.00
CA TYR A 322 -2.72 -1.72 14.28
C TYR A 322 -1.65 -2.38 15.15
N ASP A 323 -2.05 -3.40 15.91
CA ASP A 323 -1.18 -4.24 16.73
C ASP A 323 -1.19 -5.68 16.20
N GLY A 324 -0.08 -6.38 16.29
CA GLY A 324 0.06 -7.80 15.90
C GLY A 324 0.13 -8.08 14.40
N LEU A 325 0.07 -7.05 13.54
CA LEU A 325 0.17 -7.22 12.08
C LEU A 325 1.60 -7.00 11.59
N THR A 326 2.09 -7.89 10.74
CA THR A 326 3.40 -7.74 10.08
C THR A 326 3.31 -6.75 8.93
N HIS A 327 4.45 -6.41 8.33
CA HIS A 327 4.49 -5.54 7.15
C HIS A 327 3.58 -6.04 6.02
N TYR A 328 3.51 -7.36 5.84
CA TYR A 328 2.75 -7.98 4.75
C TYR A 328 1.29 -8.23 5.12
N THR A 329 1.04 -8.72 6.34
CA THR A 329 -0.34 -9.02 6.78
C THR A 329 -1.15 -7.76 7.05
N LEU A 330 -0.51 -6.62 7.32
CA LEU A 330 -1.21 -5.34 7.44
C LEU A 330 -2.08 -5.03 6.21
N LYS A 331 -1.63 -5.37 5.01
CA LYS A 331 -2.42 -5.20 3.77
C LYS A 331 -3.56 -6.21 3.67
N THR A 332 -3.33 -7.48 4.00
CA THR A 332 -4.32 -8.55 3.80
C THR A 332 -5.39 -8.61 4.88
N ASP A 333 -5.08 -8.15 6.08
CA ASP A 333 -5.91 -8.35 7.27
C ASP A 333 -6.70 -7.08 7.66
N THR A 334 -6.43 -5.97 6.98
CA THR A 334 -7.16 -4.69 7.14
C THR A 334 -8.16 -4.43 6.02
N VAL A 335 -8.47 -5.42 5.18
CA VAL A 335 -9.35 -5.27 4.00
C VAL A 335 -10.74 -4.75 4.34
N ARG A 336 -11.24 -5.08 5.54
CA ARG A 336 -12.49 -4.55 6.05
C ARG A 336 -12.45 -3.04 6.24
N ASP A 337 -11.38 -2.53 6.82
CA ASP A 337 -11.22 -1.10 7.06
C ASP A 337 -10.88 -0.34 5.79
N GLN A 338 -10.14 -0.98 4.87
CA GLN A 338 -9.96 -0.45 3.50
C GLN A 338 -11.32 -0.22 2.83
N LEU A 339 -12.21 -1.22 2.84
CA LEU A 339 -13.54 -1.11 2.23
C LEU A 339 -14.41 -0.05 2.92
N LYS A 340 -14.41 0.01 4.27
CA LYS A 340 -15.15 1.04 5.01
C LYS A 340 -14.72 2.44 4.60
N ILE A 341 -13.41 2.68 4.45
CA ILE A 341 -12.89 3.98 4.01
C ILE A 341 -13.38 4.31 2.61
N LEU A 342 -13.33 3.36 1.67
CA LEU A 342 -13.84 3.56 0.32
C LEU A 342 -15.34 3.90 0.27
N GLN A 343 -16.12 3.47 1.27
CA GLN A 343 -17.56 3.72 1.36
C GLN A 343 -17.95 5.04 2.07
N LEU A 344 -17.00 5.75 2.70
CA LEU A 344 -17.29 7.06 3.32
C LEU A 344 -17.81 8.08 2.29
N GLU A 345 -18.81 8.87 2.67
CA GLU A 345 -19.19 10.07 1.91
C GLU A 345 -18.21 11.19 2.26
N LEU A 346 -17.76 11.96 1.25
CA LEU A 346 -16.80 13.06 1.41
C LEU A 346 -17.47 14.42 1.31
#